data_AF-A2HVZ1-F1
#
_entry.id   AF-A2HVZ1-F1
#
_cell.length_a   1.000
_cell.length_b   1.000
_cell.length_c   1.000
_cell.angle_alpha   90.00
_cell.angle_beta   90.00
_cell.angle_gamma   90.00
#
_symmetry.space_group_name_H-M   'P 1'
#
loop_
_entity.id
_entity.type
_entity.pdbx_description
1 polymer ?
#
loop_
_entity_poly.entity_id
_entity_poly.type
_entity_poly.pdbx_seq_one_letter_code
_entity_poly.pdbx_strand_id
1 'polypeptide(L)'
;MHLRQELNVLKQILPNLIYPVGSLYVSMNSTRPEVVLGFGTWTQIVDRFLYCANSSKETGGSKTISGENLPAHSHYIDLSTSQAGWHKHRYWDWSAMTKGKGYDVKDNVKFAINCYWSNTEGGGNHTHHVSGYTQTTGQSKEYMPPYMTVYAWYIIA
;
A
#
# COMPACT_ATOMS: atom_id res chain seq x y z
N MET A 1 -48.09 -40.28 -37.27
CA MET A 1 -48.23 -38.87 -36.83
C MET A 1 -47.72 -38.67 -35.39
N HIS A 2 -48.03 -39.59 -34.46
CA HIS A 2 -47.65 -39.51 -33.03
C HIS A 2 -46.12 -39.41 -32.75
N LEU A 3 -45.30 -40.29 -33.34
CA LEU A 3 -43.83 -40.31 -33.15
C LEU A 3 -43.11 -39.01 -33.52
N ARG A 4 -43.56 -38.32 -34.57
CA ARG A 4 -42.97 -37.03 -34.98
C ARG A 4 -43.25 -35.94 -33.94
N GLN A 5 -44.42 -36.00 -33.30
CA GLN A 5 -44.83 -35.04 -32.29
C GLN A 5 -44.05 -35.24 -30.98
N GLU A 6 -43.88 -36.49 -30.55
CA GLU A 6 -43.04 -36.86 -29.39
C GLU A 6 -41.57 -36.44 -29.59
N LEU A 7 -41.01 -36.68 -30.77
CA LEU A 7 -39.65 -36.25 -31.09
C LEU A 7 -39.48 -34.72 -31.05
N ASN A 8 -40.48 -33.97 -31.51
CA ASN A 8 -40.44 -32.51 -31.46
C ASN A 8 -40.51 -31.98 -30.03
N VAL A 9 -41.29 -32.63 -29.16
CA VAL A 9 -41.36 -32.30 -27.73
C VAL A 9 -40.01 -32.57 -27.06
N LEU A 10 -39.39 -33.73 -27.33
CA LEU A 10 -38.06 -34.04 -26.79
C LEU A 10 -36.99 -33.04 -27.24
N LYS A 11 -37.02 -32.61 -28.52
CA LYS A 11 -36.11 -31.58 -29.03
C LYS A 11 -36.27 -30.23 -28.35
N GLN A 12 -37.45 -29.91 -27.83
CA GLN A 12 -37.70 -28.67 -27.08
C GLN A 12 -37.31 -28.79 -25.60
N ILE A 13 -37.49 -29.97 -25.00
CA ILE A 13 -37.26 -30.16 -23.55
C ILE A 13 -35.78 -30.46 -23.25
N LEU A 14 -35.12 -31.30 -24.05
CA LEU A 14 -33.76 -31.76 -23.77
C LEU A 14 -32.73 -30.62 -23.63
N PRO A 15 -32.74 -29.57 -24.47
CA PRO A 15 -31.82 -28.44 -24.31
C PRO A 15 -31.92 -27.78 -22.93
N ASN A 16 -33.13 -27.50 -22.47
CA ASN A 16 -33.39 -26.86 -21.17
C ASN A 16 -33.10 -27.79 -19.98
N LEU A 17 -33.16 -29.12 -20.18
CA LEU A 17 -32.82 -30.10 -19.16
C LEU A 17 -31.31 -30.22 -18.95
N ILE A 18 -30.53 -30.16 -20.03
CA ILE A 18 -29.06 -30.29 -19.99
C ILE A 18 -28.40 -28.95 -19.65
N TYR A 19 -28.92 -27.86 -20.23
CA TYR A 19 -28.44 -26.50 -20.04
C TYR A 19 -29.59 -25.54 -19.69
N PRO A 20 -30.15 -25.61 -18.46
CA PRO A 20 -31.07 -24.60 -18.00
C PRO A 20 -30.43 -23.20 -17.99
N VAL A 21 -31.24 -22.14 -18.03
CA VAL A 21 -30.77 -20.75 -17.95
C VAL A 21 -29.86 -20.57 -16.73
N GLY A 22 -28.66 -20.02 -16.97
CA GLY A 22 -27.60 -19.88 -15.96
C GLY A 22 -26.52 -20.97 -15.99
N SER A 23 -26.69 -22.07 -16.74
CA SER A 23 -25.65 -23.09 -16.89
C SER A 23 -24.41 -22.56 -17.60
N LEU A 24 -23.25 -23.14 -17.27
CA LEU A 24 -21.95 -22.79 -17.84
C LEU A 24 -21.53 -23.76 -18.94
N TYR A 25 -21.01 -23.24 -20.03
CA TYR A 25 -20.30 -23.97 -21.07
C TYR A 25 -18.84 -23.50 -21.09
N VAL A 26 -17.89 -24.43 -21.07
CA VAL A 26 -16.44 -24.16 -21.05
C VAL A 26 -15.75 -24.96 -22.14
N SER A 27 -14.90 -24.30 -22.93
CA SER A 27 -14.22 -24.92 -24.07
C SER A 27 -12.85 -24.29 -24.33
N MET A 28 -11.97 -25.05 -24.98
CA MET A 28 -10.70 -24.54 -25.52
C MET A 28 -10.90 -23.79 -26.86
N ASN A 29 -12.06 -23.97 -27.51
CA ASN A 29 -12.40 -23.34 -28.78
C ASN A 29 -13.21 -22.07 -28.52
N SER A 30 -12.93 -20.98 -29.25
CA SER A 30 -13.62 -19.68 -29.15
C SER A 30 -15.02 -19.65 -29.77
N THR A 31 -15.43 -20.73 -30.44
CA THR A 31 -16.72 -20.81 -31.13
C THR A 31 -17.87 -20.69 -30.13
N ARG A 32 -18.84 -19.84 -30.44
CA ARG A 32 -19.98 -19.57 -29.56
C ARG A 32 -20.83 -20.84 -29.34
N PRO A 33 -21.35 -21.09 -28.13
CA PRO A 33 -22.03 -22.34 -27.83
C PRO A 33 -23.29 -22.57 -28.67
N GLU A 34 -24.01 -21.53 -29.08
CA GLU A 34 -25.18 -21.66 -29.97
C GLU A 34 -24.83 -22.23 -31.36
N VAL A 35 -23.59 -22.06 -31.82
CA VAL A 35 -23.12 -22.64 -33.09
C VAL A 35 -22.80 -24.12 -32.93
N VAL A 36 -22.26 -24.52 -31.77
CA VAL A 36 -21.83 -25.89 -31.49
C VAL A 36 -22.99 -26.76 -31.00
N LEU A 37 -23.81 -26.23 -30.10
CA LEU A 37 -24.94 -26.91 -29.47
C LEU A 37 -26.24 -26.75 -30.28
N GLY A 38 -26.32 -25.72 -31.14
CA GLY A 38 -27.49 -25.47 -32.00
C GLY A 38 -28.68 -24.84 -31.29
N PHE A 39 -28.52 -24.34 -30.06
CA PHE A 39 -29.58 -23.69 -29.29
C PHE A 39 -29.06 -22.71 -28.24
N GLY A 40 -30.00 -21.94 -27.69
CA GLY A 40 -29.77 -21.01 -26.61
C GLY A 40 -29.13 -19.70 -27.05
N THR A 41 -29.16 -18.74 -26.15
CA THR A 41 -28.48 -17.45 -26.26
C THR A 41 -27.44 -17.39 -25.15
N TRP A 42 -26.18 -17.18 -25.52
CA TRP A 42 -25.05 -17.31 -24.61
C TRP A 42 -24.30 -15.99 -24.46
N THR A 43 -23.86 -15.71 -23.23
CA THR A 43 -23.01 -14.56 -22.90
C THR A 43 -21.65 -15.04 -22.44
N GLN A 44 -20.58 -14.50 -23.03
CA GLN A 44 -19.21 -14.88 -22.69
C GLN A 44 -18.77 -14.29 -21.35
N ILE A 45 -17.97 -15.06 -20.62
CA ILE A 45 -17.25 -14.65 -19.42
C ILE A 45 -15.81 -14.35 -19.85
N VAL A 46 -15.37 -13.10 -19.70
CA VAL A 46 -14.06 -12.61 -20.15
C VAL A 46 -13.27 -12.09 -18.96
N ASP A 47 -11.98 -12.43 -18.90
CA ASP A 47 -11.00 -11.96 -17.91
C ASP A 47 -11.42 -12.14 -16.44
N ARG A 48 -12.03 -13.29 -16.12
CA ARG A 48 -12.56 -13.59 -14.78
C ARG A 48 -12.29 -15.03 -14.38
N PHE A 49 -12.01 -15.23 -13.09
CA PHE A 49 -12.08 -16.54 -12.46
C PHE A 49 -13.49 -16.81 -11.93
N LEU A 50 -13.89 -18.07 -11.97
CA LEU A 50 -15.13 -18.48 -11.32
C LEU A 50 -14.89 -18.58 -9.81
N TYR A 51 -15.61 -17.77 -9.06
CA TYR A 51 -15.58 -17.75 -7.60
C TYR A 51 -16.91 -18.31 -7.06
N CYS A 52 -16.84 -19.38 -6.27
CA CYS A 52 -18.01 -20.00 -5.65
C CYS A 52 -18.52 -19.10 -4.52
N ALA A 53 -19.59 -18.35 -4.78
CA ALA A 53 -20.16 -17.37 -3.87
C ALA A 53 -21.63 -17.68 -3.54
N ASN A 54 -22.16 -16.98 -2.53
CA ASN A 54 -23.57 -17.07 -2.11
C ASN A 54 -24.52 -16.22 -2.98
N SER A 55 -23.97 -15.48 -3.94
CA SER A 55 -24.67 -14.68 -4.94
C SER A 55 -24.01 -14.92 -6.30
N SER A 56 -24.81 -14.83 -7.37
CA SER A 56 -24.33 -15.08 -8.73
C SER A 56 -24.02 -13.77 -9.46
N LYS A 57 -23.07 -13.82 -10.40
CA LYS A 57 -22.71 -12.71 -11.32
C LYS A 57 -22.14 -11.45 -10.65
N GLU A 58 -21.76 -11.53 -9.37
CA GLU A 58 -20.94 -10.49 -8.76
C GLU A 58 -19.53 -10.49 -9.36
N THR A 59 -18.90 -9.32 -9.34
CA THR A 59 -17.62 -9.10 -9.99
C THR A 59 -16.67 -8.35 -9.08
N GLY A 60 -15.40 -8.77 -9.06
CA GLY A 60 -14.36 -8.09 -8.32
C GLY A 60 -12.99 -8.70 -8.63
N GLY A 61 -12.01 -8.39 -7.78
CA GLY A 61 -10.61 -8.79 -7.96
C GLY A 61 -9.82 -7.80 -8.82
N SER A 62 -8.50 -7.92 -8.76
CA SER A 62 -7.56 -7.07 -9.49
C SER A 62 -6.34 -7.90 -9.87
N LYS A 63 -5.75 -7.64 -11.05
CA LYS A 63 -4.47 -8.20 -11.45
C LYS A 63 -3.30 -7.54 -10.71
N THR A 64 -3.50 -6.34 -10.17
CA THR A 64 -2.47 -5.56 -9.46
C THR A 64 -2.83 -5.36 -7.99
N ILE A 65 -1.82 -5.43 -7.12
CA ILE A 65 -1.94 -5.06 -5.71
C ILE A 65 -1.89 -3.53 -5.61
N SER A 66 -2.92 -2.93 -5.02
CA SER A 66 -2.95 -1.50 -4.68
C SER A 66 -2.54 -1.28 -3.23
N GLY A 67 -2.31 -0.02 -2.84
CA GLY A 67 -2.02 0.33 -1.44
C GLY A 67 -3.12 -0.12 -0.46
N GLU A 68 -4.39 -0.13 -0.89
CA GLU A 68 -5.53 -0.60 -0.09
C GLU A 68 -5.48 -2.12 0.18
N ASN A 69 -4.78 -2.87 -0.67
CA ASN A 69 -4.60 -4.31 -0.49
C ASN A 69 -3.40 -4.65 0.42
N LEU A 70 -2.59 -3.66 0.81
CA LEU A 70 -1.47 -3.88 1.69
C LEU A 70 -1.94 -3.89 3.15
N PRO A 71 -1.52 -4.88 3.96
CA PRO A 71 -1.75 -4.82 5.38
C PRO A 71 -1.05 -3.60 5.98
N ALA A 72 -1.59 -3.12 7.10
CA ALA A 72 -0.93 -2.08 7.88
C ALA A 72 0.49 -2.53 8.24
N HIS A 73 1.48 -1.69 7.91
CA HIS A 73 2.89 -1.91 8.19
C HIS A 73 3.54 -0.60 8.65
N SER A 74 4.68 -0.70 9.32
CA SER A 74 5.45 0.44 9.79
C SER A 74 6.92 0.26 9.46
N HIS A 75 7.62 1.39 9.31
CA HIS A 75 9.07 1.44 9.18
C HIS A 75 9.63 2.06 10.46
N TYR A 76 10.56 1.37 11.12
CA TYR A 76 11.38 1.97 12.15
C TYR A 76 12.56 2.66 11.48
N ILE A 77 12.76 3.94 11.79
CA ILE A 77 13.84 4.74 11.25
C ILE A 77 14.62 5.34 12.43
N ASP A 78 15.92 5.09 12.46
CA ASP A 78 16.87 5.70 13.40
C ASP A 78 17.92 6.47 12.59
N LEU A 79 17.89 7.80 12.66
CA LEU A 79 18.79 8.69 11.92
C LEU A 79 19.68 9.43 12.92
N SER A 80 20.99 9.35 12.71
CA SER A 80 21.96 10.21 13.38
C SER A 80 22.76 10.99 12.33
N THR A 81 22.93 12.30 12.57
CA THR A 81 23.95 13.08 11.85
C THR A 81 25.29 12.78 12.51
N SER A 82 26.28 12.35 11.74
CA SER A 82 27.56 11.82 12.24
C SER A 82 28.42 12.80 13.06
N GLN A 83 28.04 14.08 13.16
CA GLN A 83 28.79 15.02 13.97
C GLN A 83 27.86 16.11 14.50
N ALA A 84 27.87 16.32 15.83
CA ALA A 84 27.50 17.61 16.37
C ALA A 84 28.44 18.63 15.73
N GLY A 85 27.92 19.53 14.88
CA GLY A 85 28.73 20.62 14.33
C GLY A 85 29.35 21.40 15.49
N TRP A 86 30.69 21.42 15.55
CA TRP A 86 31.42 22.07 16.62
C TRP A 86 31.11 23.58 16.62
N HIS A 87 30.55 24.11 17.71
CA HIS A 87 30.28 25.54 17.85
C HIS A 87 30.49 26.03 19.28
N LYS A 88 30.77 27.33 19.42
CA LYS A 88 31.00 28.01 20.70
C LYS A 88 30.28 29.36 20.73
N HIS A 89 29.83 29.79 21.89
CA HIS A 89 29.25 31.11 22.10
C HIS A 89 30.31 32.07 22.63
N ARG A 90 30.33 33.30 22.12
CA ARG A 90 31.20 34.37 22.62
C ARG A 90 30.44 35.21 23.63
N TYR A 91 31.05 35.48 24.77
CA TYR A 91 30.45 36.29 25.82
C TYR A 91 31.45 37.27 26.43
N TRP A 92 30.91 38.25 27.15
CA TRP A 92 31.66 39.26 27.89
C TRP A 92 31.51 39.00 29.39
N ASP A 93 32.63 38.96 30.11
CA ASP A 93 32.64 38.67 31.54
C ASP A 93 33.66 39.54 32.28
N TRP A 94 33.60 39.50 33.60
CA TRP A 94 34.43 40.28 34.50
C TRP A 94 35.08 39.37 35.53
N SER A 95 36.35 39.60 35.85
CA SER A 95 37.01 38.86 36.91
C SER A 95 36.51 39.34 38.27
N ALA A 96 36.01 38.41 39.09
CA ALA A 96 35.64 38.70 40.47
C ALA A 96 36.89 38.67 41.36
N MET A 97 37.15 39.75 42.09
CA MET A 97 38.18 39.79 43.12
C MET A 97 37.58 40.21 44.46
N THR A 98 38.04 39.57 45.53
CA THR A 98 37.81 40.04 46.90
C THR A 98 38.90 41.03 47.27
N LYS A 99 38.58 42.05 48.07
CA LYS A 99 39.55 43.10 48.43
C LYS A 99 40.85 42.52 49.00
N GLY A 100 41.97 43.17 48.70
CA GLY A 100 43.24 42.94 49.38
C GLY A 100 43.32 43.68 50.73
N LYS A 101 44.39 43.45 51.50
CA LYS A 101 44.67 44.24 52.72
C LYS A 101 44.97 45.69 52.33
N GLY A 102 44.38 46.66 53.05
CA GLY A 102 44.61 48.10 52.87
C GLY A 102 43.50 48.89 52.16
N TYR A 103 42.35 48.28 51.86
CA TYR A 103 41.19 48.98 51.27
C TYR A 103 40.05 49.16 52.29
N ASP A 104 39.54 50.40 52.42
CA ASP A 104 38.44 50.81 53.32
C ASP A 104 37.05 50.43 52.78
N VAL A 105 36.85 49.13 52.57
CA VAL A 105 35.56 48.54 52.18
C VAL A 105 35.29 47.31 53.05
N LYS A 106 34.05 46.86 53.19
CA LYS A 106 33.73 45.65 53.99
C LYS A 106 34.49 44.42 53.45
N ASP A 107 34.89 43.51 54.32
CA ASP A 107 35.75 42.37 53.96
C ASP A 107 35.18 41.46 52.87
N ASN A 108 33.86 41.42 52.73
CA ASN A 108 33.15 40.55 51.80
C ASN A 108 32.67 41.27 50.52
N VAL A 109 33.22 42.45 50.21
CA VAL A 109 32.88 43.14 48.96
C VAL A 109 33.62 42.50 47.80
N LYS A 110 32.86 41.97 46.82
CA LYS A 110 33.37 41.50 45.53
C LYS A 110 33.36 42.66 44.54
N PHE A 111 34.49 42.88 43.89
CA PHE A 111 34.61 43.84 42.79
C PHE A 111 34.69 43.08 41.47
N ALA A 112 33.92 43.54 40.50
CA ALA A 112 34.11 43.15 39.11
C ALA A 112 35.20 44.07 38.54
N ILE A 113 36.31 43.49 38.09
CA ILE A 113 37.38 44.22 37.41
C ILE A 113 37.75 43.52 36.11
N ASN A 114 38.40 44.25 35.20
CA ASN A 114 38.87 43.74 33.90
C ASN A 114 37.78 43.03 33.09
N CYS A 115 37.10 43.81 32.27
CA CYS A 115 36.27 43.31 31.20
C CYS A 115 37.06 42.51 30.17
N TYR A 116 36.60 41.32 29.82
CA TYR A 116 37.22 40.52 28.77
C TYR A 116 36.20 39.74 27.93
N TRP A 117 36.64 39.37 26.72
CA TRP A 117 35.92 38.45 25.85
C TRP A 117 36.41 37.02 26.09
N SER A 118 35.48 36.08 26.26
CA SER A 118 35.78 34.65 26.31
C SER A 118 34.80 33.86 25.43
N ASN A 119 35.07 32.56 25.26
CA ASN A 119 34.16 31.64 24.59
C ASN A 119 33.72 30.54 25.56
N THR A 120 32.50 30.04 25.39
CA THR A 120 32.08 28.79 26.03
C THR A 120 32.89 27.62 25.48
N GLU A 121 32.95 26.52 26.23
CA GLU A 121 33.50 25.27 25.72
C GLU A 121 32.69 24.81 24.50
N GLY A 122 33.39 24.29 23.48
CA GLY A 122 32.81 24.01 22.15
C GLY A 122 31.95 22.75 22.06
N GLY A 123 31.53 22.21 23.20
CA GLY A 123 30.68 21.03 23.30
C GLY A 123 29.30 21.41 23.80
N GLY A 124 28.26 21.05 23.04
CA GLY A 124 26.87 21.23 23.43
C GLY A 124 26.02 20.12 22.82
N ASN A 125 25.10 19.55 23.61
CA ASN A 125 24.14 18.58 23.09
C ASN A 125 23.04 19.33 22.35
N HIS A 126 22.82 19.00 21.07
CA HIS A 126 21.70 19.53 20.29
C HIS A 126 21.05 18.42 19.47
N THR A 127 19.80 18.63 19.07
CA THR A 127 19.00 17.67 18.32
C THR A 127 18.85 18.12 16.86
N HIS A 128 18.90 17.15 15.95
CA HIS A 128 18.53 17.36 14.55
C HIS A 128 17.10 16.86 14.34
N HIS A 129 16.24 17.70 13.77
CA HIS A 129 14.93 17.29 13.29
C HIS A 129 15.05 16.95 11.81
N VAL A 130 14.94 15.66 11.48
CA VAL A 130 14.95 15.18 10.10
C VAL A 130 13.51 14.79 9.74
N SER A 131 12.95 15.43 8.71
CA SER A 131 11.63 15.11 8.18
C SER A 131 11.68 14.98 6.67
N GLY A 132 10.88 14.06 6.13
CA GLY A 132 10.83 13.77 4.70
C GLY A 132 10.12 12.45 4.42
N TYR A 133 9.90 12.17 3.15
CA TYR A 133 9.36 10.90 2.67
C TYR A 133 10.49 10.07 2.08
N THR A 134 10.50 8.77 2.35
CA THR A 134 11.32 7.84 1.57
C THR A 134 10.81 7.81 0.13
N GLN A 135 11.68 7.47 -0.82
CA GLN A 135 11.22 7.19 -2.18
C GLN A 135 10.25 6.02 -2.16
N THR A 136 9.19 6.07 -2.97
CA THR A 136 8.28 4.94 -3.12
C THR A 136 9.05 3.74 -3.67
N THR A 137 9.17 2.69 -2.87
CA THR A 137 9.74 1.40 -3.29
C THR A 137 8.64 0.39 -3.52
N GLY A 138 8.74 -0.38 -4.60
CA GLY A 138 7.77 -1.40 -4.98
C GLY A 138 7.23 -1.15 -6.39
N GLN A 139 7.30 -2.17 -7.24
CA GLN A 139 6.62 -2.17 -8.53
C GLN A 139 5.44 -3.11 -8.41
N SER A 140 4.22 -2.59 -8.44
CA SER A 140 3.03 -3.43 -8.60
C SER A 140 3.11 -4.09 -9.97
N LYS A 141 3.50 -5.35 -10.00
CA LYS A 141 3.40 -6.19 -11.19
C LYS A 141 2.04 -6.85 -11.21
N GLU A 142 1.56 -7.16 -12.41
CA GLU A 142 0.44 -8.08 -12.52
C GLU A 142 0.84 -9.40 -11.84
N TYR A 143 0.04 -9.82 -10.88
CA TYR A 143 0.23 -11.07 -10.16
C TYR A 143 -0.93 -12.00 -10.51
N MET A 144 -0.61 -13.02 -11.30
CA MET A 144 -1.51 -14.14 -11.56
C MET A 144 -0.73 -15.43 -11.32
N PRO A 145 -1.24 -16.37 -10.49
CA PRO A 145 -0.64 -17.70 -10.39
C PRO A 145 -0.71 -18.40 -11.75
N PRO A 146 0.19 -19.35 -12.09
CA PRO A 146 0.13 -20.06 -13.35
C PRO A 146 -1.27 -20.59 -13.66
N TYR A 147 -1.79 -20.29 -14.85
CA TYR A 147 -3.15 -20.63 -15.26
C TYR A 147 -3.21 -21.01 -16.74
N MET A 148 -4.31 -21.67 -17.11
CA MET A 148 -4.66 -21.98 -18.50
C MET A 148 -5.91 -21.19 -18.87
N THR A 149 -5.87 -20.48 -19.99
CA THR A 149 -7.04 -19.74 -20.52
C THR A 149 -7.99 -20.68 -21.23
N VAL A 150 -9.27 -20.53 -20.94
CA VAL A 150 -10.38 -21.22 -21.62
C VAL A 150 -11.43 -20.18 -22.00
N TYR A 151 -12.28 -20.53 -22.95
CA TYR A 151 -13.48 -19.76 -23.23
C TYR A 151 -14.63 -20.29 -22.39
N ALA A 152 -15.33 -19.39 -21.72
CA ALA A 152 -16.47 -19.73 -20.87
C ALA A 152 -17.67 -18.85 -21.22
N TRP A 153 -18.87 -19.42 -21.15
CA TRP A 153 -20.13 -18.75 -21.42
C TRP A 153 -21.21 -19.21 -20.46
N TYR A 154 -22.20 -18.36 -20.21
CA TYR A 154 -23.43 -18.73 -19.52
C TYR A 154 -24.65 -18.50 -20.41
N ILE A 155 -25.63 -19.40 -20.35
CA ILE A 155 -26.88 -19.29 -21.11
C ILE A 155 -27.85 -18.32 -20.43
N ILE A 156 -28.49 -17.46 -21.23
CA ILE A 156 -29.44 -16.43 -20.77
C ILE A 156 -30.88 -16.65 -21.26
N ALA A 157 -31.05 -17.40 -22.35
CA ALA A 157 -32.35 -17.74 -22.93
C ALA A 157 -32.22 -18.97 -23.83
#